data_AF-A0A957D327-F1
#
_entry.id   AF-A0A957D327-F1
#
_cell.length_a   1.000
_cell.length_b   1.000
_cell.length_c   1.000
_cell.angle_alpha   90.00
_cell.angle_beta   90.00
_cell.angle_gamma   90.00
#
_symmetry.space_group_name_H-M   'P 1'
#
loop_
_entity.id
_entity.type
_entity.pdbx_description
1 polymer ?
#
loop_
_entity_poly.entity_id
_entity_poly.type
_entity_poly.pdbx_seq_one_letter_code
_entity_poly.pdbx_strand_id
1 'polypeptide(L)'
;MSYQDTVNALAADAEQLELAYQAALKAGNADEFGQAIIDSYHAAPENLLYAAWYHRLAYAARQAKNMAVAWAWVIPLAVCNGLLFWGLSDDQRFMVQIAGADQQTTYNYLPTLILWAGPISAIFVLVYLTAVGRKRWSLSALIGLVPLAAAAYVLWRYPHTGTRPFQEQYLTLMVGHLPLLAWAGVGLFAIAGHRDPAARFAFLIKSLEVAIVGGLFVIAGGLFTGITVGLFSALDVEFPTLVQRLFIAGGGGLIPVVAVAIIYDPTRPPAGQAFDEGLSKLVALLMRILLPLTLLVLVVYLAFIPFNFREPFDNRDVLIIYNGMLFAVIALLVGATPVSLADISPHLARWLRRGIVAVAALALVVSLYALAAILYRTSLDRLTPNRLAFIGWNVINIGLLAYLLFLQARAKAGLWLQGFFQAYSAGTVVYALWALVMILALPWLFGIDQEMVEALPPAVQNIVYEHANPILLKCAASQHIYLLENGQKRWVDTIETFEARGYVWRDVYFVSCDDLRSIPDGTPIPADAGPPPQP
;
A
#
# COMPACT_ATOMS: atom_id res chain seq x y z
N MET A 1 5.98 -5.81 -56.20
CA MET A 1 6.71 -4.54 -56.38
C MET A 1 7.54 -4.30 -55.15
N SER A 2 8.76 -3.79 -55.29
CA SER A 2 9.54 -3.40 -54.12
C SER A 2 8.90 -2.18 -53.46
N TYR A 3 9.17 -1.95 -52.16
CA TYR A 3 8.74 -0.71 -51.51
C TYR A 3 9.40 0.51 -52.15
N GLN A 4 10.60 0.38 -52.72
CA GLN A 4 11.27 1.44 -53.50
C GLN A 4 10.42 1.86 -54.71
N ASP A 5 9.95 0.90 -55.50
CA ASP A 5 9.12 1.18 -56.68
C ASP A 5 7.78 1.80 -56.28
N THR A 6 7.22 1.35 -55.16
CA THR A 6 5.94 1.82 -54.63
C THR A 6 6.04 3.25 -54.11
N VAL A 7 7.08 3.57 -53.33
CA VAL A 7 7.36 4.92 -52.84
C VAL A 7 7.61 5.88 -54.01
N ASN A 8 8.41 5.44 -54.99
CA ASN A 8 8.70 6.23 -56.19
C ASN A 8 7.46 6.50 -57.06
N ALA A 9 6.56 5.52 -57.20
CA ALA A 9 5.31 5.70 -57.95
C ALA A 9 4.33 6.66 -57.25
N LEU A 10 4.41 6.75 -55.92
CA LEU A 10 3.52 7.56 -55.08
C LEU A 10 4.15 8.91 -54.65
N ALA A 11 5.18 9.36 -55.36
CA ALA A 11 5.96 10.56 -55.05
C ALA A 11 5.16 11.86 -54.86
N ALA A 12 3.94 11.92 -55.42
CA ALA A 12 3.06 13.08 -55.38
C ALA A 12 1.70 12.81 -54.71
N ASP A 13 1.46 11.57 -54.24
CA ASP A 13 0.18 11.17 -53.66
C ASP A 13 0.35 10.83 -52.17
N ALA A 14 0.09 11.83 -51.33
CA ALA A 14 0.29 11.72 -49.88
C ALA A 14 -0.65 10.68 -49.23
N GLU A 15 -1.87 10.54 -49.75
CA GLU A 15 -2.87 9.62 -49.18
C GLU A 15 -2.49 8.17 -49.48
N GLN A 16 -2.15 7.87 -50.74
CA GLN A 16 -1.75 6.52 -51.13
C GLN A 16 -0.41 6.12 -50.48
N LEU A 17 0.51 7.07 -50.30
CA LEU A 17 1.78 6.81 -49.61
C LEU A 17 1.56 6.45 -48.12
N GLU A 18 0.60 7.09 -47.44
CA GLU A 18 0.19 6.70 -46.07
C GLU A 18 -0.46 5.32 -46.05
N LEU A 19 -1.35 5.01 -46.99
CA LEU A 19 -1.98 3.68 -47.08
C LEU A 19 -0.94 2.58 -47.32
N ALA A 20 0.07 2.84 -48.17
CA ALA A 20 1.18 1.92 -48.40
C ALA A 20 2.02 1.70 -47.13
N TYR A 21 2.28 2.76 -46.36
CA TYR A 21 2.95 2.65 -45.06
C TYR A 21 2.12 1.85 -44.04
N GLN A 22 0.81 2.09 -43.95
CA GLN A 22 -0.09 1.34 -43.06
C GLN A 22 -0.15 -0.15 -43.45
N ALA A 23 -0.10 -0.47 -44.75
CA ALA A 23 0.02 -1.83 -45.23
C ALA A 23 1.36 -2.46 -44.84
N ALA A 24 2.47 -1.71 -44.99
CA ALA A 24 3.80 -2.17 -44.57
C ALA A 24 3.88 -2.43 -43.06
N LEU A 25 3.27 -1.56 -42.24
CA LEU A 25 3.13 -1.76 -40.80
C LEU A 25 2.37 -3.04 -40.44
N LYS A 26 1.23 -3.30 -41.09
CA LYS A 26 0.45 -4.54 -40.87
C LYS A 26 1.21 -5.79 -41.31
N ALA A 27 2.06 -5.67 -42.34
CA ALA A 27 2.88 -6.76 -42.84
C ALA A 27 4.19 -6.98 -42.05
N GLY A 28 4.54 -6.07 -41.14
CA GLY A 28 5.81 -6.13 -40.38
C GLY A 28 7.03 -5.62 -41.15
N ASN A 29 6.85 -5.00 -42.32
CA ASN A 29 7.94 -4.53 -43.19
C ASN A 29 8.11 -3.00 -43.12
N ALA A 30 7.82 -2.39 -41.97
CA ALA A 30 7.91 -0.95 -41.78
C ALA A 30 9.34 -0.43 -41.95
N ASP A 31 10.35 -1.23 -41.61
CA ASP A 31 11.77 -0.87 -41.77
C ASP A 31 12.19 -0.81 -43.25
N GLU A 32 11.71 -1.74 -44.08
CA GLU A 32 11.96 -1.75 -45.53
C GLU A 32 11.31 -0.54 -46.21
N PHE A 33 10.07 -0.19 -45.82
CA PHE A 33 9.41 1.03 -46.29
C PHE A 33 10.16 2.28 -45.83
N GLY A 34 10.60 2.30 -44.57
CA GLY A 34 11.38 3.40 -44.02
C GLY A 34 12.70 3.62 -44.75
N GLN A 35 13.40 2.54 -45.09
CA GLN A 35 14.61 2.61 -45.89
C GLN A 35 14.32 3.14 -47.30
N ALA A 36 13.22 2.70 -47.92
CA ALA A 36 12.83 3.21 -49.23
C ALA A 36 12.54 4.71 -49.24
N ILE A 37 11.89 5.24 -48.20
CA ILE A 37 11.70 6.68 -48.01
C ILE A 37 13.04 7.43 -47.83
N ILE A 38 13.96 6.87 -47.05
CA ILE A 38 15.29 7.46 -46.84
C ILE A 38 16.05 7.55 -48.17
N ASP A 39 16.05 6.46 -48.94
CA ASP A 39 16.74 6.38 -50.22
C ASP A 39 16.10 7.32 -51.26
N SER A 40 14.76 7.39 -51.31
CA SER A 40 14.02 8.31 -52.20
C SER A 40 14.21 9.78 -51.82
N TYR A 41 14.32 10.11 -50.52
CA TYR A 41 14.66 11.46 -50.06
C TYR A 41 16.08 11.86 -50.46
N HIS A 42 17.06 10.96 -50.34
CA HIS A 42 18.43 11.24 -50.78
C HIS A 42 18.54 11.40 -52.30
N ALA A 43 17.75 10.66 -53.08
CA ALA A 43 17.71 10.78 -54.54
C ALA A 43 16.99 12.05 -55.03
N ALA A 44 15.96 12.51 -54.31
CA ALA A 44 15.16 13.68 -54.67
C ALA A 44 14.85 14.55 -53.43
N PRO A 45 15.85 15.30 -52.91
CA PRO A 45 15.70 16.07 -51.67
C PRO A 45 14.70 17.24 -51.79
N GLU A 46 14.46 17.71 -53.01
CA GLU A 46 13.52 18.80 -53.32
C GLU A 46 12.04 18.36 -53.21
N ASN A 47 11.77 17.04 -53.16
CA ASN A 47 10.40 16.54 -53.01
C ASN A 47 9.94 16.69 -51.55
N LEU A 48 9.07 17.67 -51.32
CA LEU A 48 8.52 18.00 -50.00
C LEU A 48 7.80 16.83 -49.32
N LEU A 49 7.19 15.91 -50.08
CA LEU A 49 6.52 14.73 -49.51
C LEU A 49 7.54 13.76 -48.92
N TYR A 50 8.63 13.48 -49.63
CA TYR A 50 9.72 12.65 -49.12
C TYR A 50 10.43 13.31 -47.94
N ALA A 51 10.65 14.63 -47.99
CA ALA A 51 11.22 15.37 -46.87
C ALA A 51 10.33 15.28 -45.62
N ALA A 52 9.01 15.46 -45.77
CA ALA A 52 8.06 15.35 -44.67
C ALA A 52 8.05 13.93 -44.06
N TRP A 53 8.07 12.89 -44.90
CA TRP A 53 8.12 11.50 -44.47
C TRP A 53 9.46 11.13 -43.81
N TYR A 54 10.58 11.56 -44.38
CA TYR A 54 11.91 11.37 -43.79
C TYR A 54 11.97 11.98 -42.39
N HIS A 55 11.52 13.23 -42.23
CA HIS A 55 11.51 13.86 -40.92
C HIS A 55 10.51 13.23 -39.95
N ARG A 56 9.33 12.79 -40.43
CA ARG A 56 8.34 12.06 -39.61
C ARG A 56 8.91 10.74 -39.10
N LEU A 57 9.50 9.93 -39.97
CA LEU A 57 10.07 8.63 -39.60
C LEU A 57 11.31 8.79 -38.73
N ALA A 58 12.18 9.77 -39.04
CA ALA A 58 13.33 10.09 -38.20
C ALA A 58 12.92 10.59 -36.80
N TYR A 59 11.86 11.41 -36.72
CA TYR A 59 11.30 11.85 -35.44
C TYR A 59 10.68 10.68 -34.68
N ALA A 60 9.87 9.84 -35.33
CA ALA A 60 9.29 8.65 -34.73
C ALA A 60 10.35 7.66 -34.24
N ALA A 61 11.41 7.41 -35.03
CA ALA A 61 12.54 6.56 -34.65
C ALA A 61 13.33 7.14 -33.47
N ARG A 62 13.51 8.47 -33.42
CA ARG A 62 14.17 9.15 -32.30
C ARG A 62 13.31 9.13 -31.03
N GLN A 63 11.99 9.24 -31.18
CA GLN A 63 11.02 9.11 -30.09
C GLN A 63 10.96 7.67 -29.54
N ALA A 64 10.97 6.67 -30.41
CA ALA A 64 11.06 5.26 -30.05
C ALA A 64 12.37 4.93 -29.32
N LYS A 65 13.52 5.47 -29.78
CA LYS A 65 14.81 5.36 -29.07
C LYS A 65 14.79 5.99 -27.67
N ASN A 66 14.09 7.11 -27.49
CA ASN A 66 13.94 7.75 -26.19
C ASN A 66 12.95 7.02 -25.26
N MET A 67 12.15 6.12 -25.80
CA MET A 67 11.21 5.28 -25.03
C MET A 67 11.86 3.97 -24.54
N ALA A 68 13.13 3.73 -24.89
CA ALA A 68 13.85 2.54 -24.48
C ALA A 68 14.18 2.60 -22.98
N VAL A 69 13.65 1.64 -22.23
CA VAL A 69 14.00 1.41 -20.83
C VAL A 69 15.53 1.32 -20.71
N ALA A 70 16.11 2.07 -19.78
CA ALA A 70 17.55 2.10 -19.54
C ALA A 70 18.05 0.81 -18.85
N TRP A 71 17.97 -0.33 -19.54
CA TRP A 71 18.28 -1.67 -19.01
C TRP A 71 19.68 -1.79 -18.39
N ALA A 72 20.64 -1.00 -18.88
CA ALA A 72 21.98 -0.90 -18.30
C ALA A 72 21.99 -0.45 -16.83
N TRP A 73 21.00 0.33 -16.40
CA TRP A 73 20.78 0.69 -15.00
C TRP A 73 19.82 -0.28 -14.29
N VAL A 74 18.77 -0.72 -14.97
CA VAL A 74 17.71 -1.53 -14.36
C VAL A 74 18.23 -2.89 -13.91
N ILE A 75 18.95 -3.62 -14.77
CA ILE A 75 19.39 -4.98 -14.47
C ILE A 75 20.33 -5.00 -13.26
N PRO A 76 21.41 -4.19 -13.21
CA PRO A 76 22.30 -4.20 -12.04
C PRO A 76 21.58 -3.78 -10.75
N LEU A 77 20.75 -2.73 -10.79
CA LEU A 77 20.04 -2.26 -9.60
C LEU A 77 19.01 -3.29 -9.10
N ALA A 78 18.26 -3.91 -10.01
CA ALA A 78 17.32 -4.96 -9.65
C ALA A 78 18.06 -6.14 -9.02
N VAL A 79 19.12 -6.64 -9.68
CA VAL A 79 19.93 -7.77 -9.18
C VAL A 79 20.53 -7.45 -7.81
N CYS A 80 21.08 -6.25 -7.61
CA CYS A 80 21.57 -5.83 -6.30
C CYS A 80 20.46 -5.81 -5.23
N ASN A 81 19.27 -5.31 -5.55
CA ASN A 81 18.12 -5.33 -4.63
C ASN A 81 17.70 -6.77 -4.29
N GLY A 82 17.64 -7.64 -5.30
CA GLY A 82 17.35 -9.07 -5.14
C GLY A 82 18.38 -9.79 -4.28
N LEU A 83 19.67 -9.59 -4.54
CA LEU A 83 20.74 -10.20 -3.72
C LEU A 83 20.70 -9.71 -2.27
N LEU A 84 20.34 -8.44 -2.04
CA LEU A 84 20.17 -7.90 -0.70
C LEU A 84 18.97 -8.54 0.03
N PHE A 85 17.84 -8.72 -0.67
CA PHE A 85 16.68 -9.44 -0.13
C PHE A 85 17.04 -10.89 0.18
N TRP A 86 17.77 -11.57 -0.70
CA TRP A 86 18.24 -12.92 -0.47
C TRP A 86 19.13 -13.01 0.78
N GLY A 87 20.09 -12.09 0.93
CA GLY A 87 20.95 -12.03 2.11
C GLY A 87 20.17 -11.80 3.42
N LEU A 88 19.21 -10.88 3.39
CA LEU A 88 18.37 -10.53 4.56
C LEU A 88 17.24 -11.53 4.83
N SER A 89 16.94 -12.44 3.91
CA SER A 89 15.93 -13.50 4.10
C SER A 89 16.38 -14.65 5.00
N ASP A 90 17.52 -14.51 5.68
CA ASP A 90 18.08 -15.54 6.55
C ASP A 90 17.27 -15.66 7.83
N ASP A 91 16.44 -16.69 7.89
CA ASP A 91 15.54 -16.98 9.01
C ASP A 91 16.28 -17.43 10.28
N GLN A 92 17.58 -17.74 10.20
CA GLN A 92 18.39 -18.01 11.39
C GLN A 92 18.98 -16.73 11.98
N ARG A 93 19.31 -15.74 11.14
CA ARG A 93 20.02 -14.52 11.56
C ARG A 93 19.13 -13.29 11.68
N PHE A 94 18.08 -13.22 10.86
CA PHE A 94 17.34 -11.99 10.58
C PHE A 94 15.85 -12.15 10.85
N MET A 95 15.51 -12.74 11.99
CA MET A 95 14.14 -12.80 12.50
C MET A 95 13.92 -11.74 13.57
N VAL A 96 12.74 -11.11 13.55
CA VAL A 96 12.24 -10.31 14.66
C VAL A 96 11.85 -11.29 15.75
N GLN A 97 12.48 -11.13 16.92
CA GLN A 97 12.26 -11.98 18.08
C GLN A 97 11.42 -11.25 19.10
N ILE A 98 10.42 -11.93 19.65
CA ILE A 98 9.59 -11.42 20.73
C ILE A 98 9.77 -12.33 21.95
N ALA A 99 9.86 -11.72 23.12
CA ALA A 99 9.96 -12.45 24.38
C ALA A 99 8.69 -13.28 24.61
N GLY A 100 8.89 -14.54 25.00
CA GLY A 100 7.85 -15.47 25.43
C GLY A 100 7.33 -15.12 26.82
N ALA A 101 6.25 -15.79 27.24
CA ALA A 101 5.61 -15.51 28.53
C ALA A 101 6.61 -15.67 29.69
N ASP A 102 7.45 -16.70 29.68
CA ASP A 102 8.45 -16.95 30.72
C ASP A 102 9.66 -15.99 30.71
N GLN A 103 9.71 -15.02 29.79
CA GLN A 103 10.83 -14.10 29.52
C GLN A 103 12.19 -14.74 29.21
N GLN A 104 12.32 -16.06 29.36
CA GLN A 104 13.52 -16.84 29.08
C GLN A 104 13.52 -17.40 27.66
N THR A 105 12.34 -17.61 27.08
CA THR A 105 12.18 -18.05 25.70
C THR A 105 11.94 -16.85 24.78
N THR A 106 12.53 -16.87 23.59
CA THR A 106 12.21 -15.93 22.51
C THR A 106 11.67 -16.74 21.34
N TYR A 107 10.62 -16.25 20.69
CA TYR A 107 10.11 -16.88 19.48
C TYR A 107 10.26 -15.96 18.27
N ASN A 108 10.49 -16.58 17.13
CA ASN A 108 10.62 -15.90 15.84
C ASN A 108 9.23 -15.48 15.35
N TYR A 109 8.98 -14.17 15.24
CA TYR A 109 7.68 -13.65 14.86
C TYR A 109 7.56 -13.40 13.35
N LEU A 110 8.44 -12.57 12.79
CA LEU A 110 8.48 -12.28 11.35
C LEU A 110 9.90 -12.07 10.84
N PRO A 111 10.18 -12.35 9.56
CA PRO A 111 11.45 -11.99 8.95
C PRO A 111 11.65 -10.48 8.93
N THR A 112 12.78 -9.99 9.45
CA THR A 112 13.12 -8.55 9.45
C THR A 112 13.09 -7.95 8.04
N LEU A 113 13.37 -8.77 7.01
CA LEU A 113 13.26 -8.40 5.61
C LEU A 113 11.91 -7.78 5.26
N ILE A 114 10.79 -8.25 5.84
CA ILE A 114 9.45 -7.74 5.51
C ILE A 114 9.32 -6.25 5.87
N LEU A 115 9.94 -5.81 6.97
CA LEU A 115 9.94 -4.40 7.39
C LEU A 115 10.89 -3.55 6.54
N TRP A 116 12.01 -4.13 6.10
CA TRP A 116 13.01 -3.45 5.28
C TRP A 116 12.69 -3.43 3.78
N ALA A 117 11.84 -4.34 3.29
CA ALA A 117 11.62 -4.58 1.87
C ALA A 117 11.19 -3.30 1.12
N GLY A 118 10.21 -2.58 1.65
CA GLY A 118 9.74 -1.31 1.11
C GLY A 118 10.84 -0.23 1.09
N PRO A 119 11.42 0.14 2.25
CA PRO A 119 12.50 1.12 2.35
C PRO A 119 13.70 0.82 1.44
N ILE A 120 14.19 -0.43 1.42
CA ILE A 120 15.33 -0.82 0.58
C ILE A 120 14.96 -0.67 -0.90
N SER A 121 13.81 -1.21 -1.33
CA SER A 121 13.38 -1.13 -2.73
C SER A 121 13.23 0.32 -3.19
N ALA A 122 12.74 1.21 -2.32
CA ALA A 122 12.62 2.64 -2.61
C ALA A 122 13.99 3.29 -2.88
N ILE A 123 15.07 2.88 -2.22
CA ILE A 123 16.41 3.40 -2.51
C ILE A 123 16.85 3.03 -3.92
N PHE A 124 16.73 1.77 -4.30
CA PHE A 124 17.13 1.33 -5.65
C PHE A 124 16.27 2.01 -6.73
N VAL A 125 14.97 2.16 -6.49
CA VAL A 125 14.08 2.94 -7.35
C VAL A 125 14.52 4.40 -7.43
N LEU A 126 14.83 5.06 -6.30
CA LEU A 126 15.29 6.44 -6.27
C LEU A 126 16.63 6.63 -6.98
N VAL A 127 17.57 5.70 -6.84
CA VAL A 127 18.84 5.70 -7.57
C VAL A 127 18.59 5.61 -9.08
N TYR A 128 17.72 4.69 -9.51
CA TYR A 128 17.32 4.57 -10.92
C TYR A 128 16.71 5.87 -11.45
N LEU A 129 15.71 6.43 -10.74
CA LEU A 129 15.05 7.67 -11.12
C LEU A 129 16.01 8.86 -11.15
N THR A 130 17.01 8.89 -10.26
CA THR A 130 18.00 9.96 -10.18
C THR A 130 19.01 9.87 -11.32
N ALA A 131 19.55 8.68 -11.57
CA ALA A 131 20.57 8.46 -12.58
C ALA A 131 20.02 8.69 -13.99
N VAL A 132 18.85 8.12 -14.30
CA VAL A 132 18.22 8.24 -15.62
C VAL A 132 17.55 9.61 -15.80
N GLY A 133 16.84 10.10 -14.78
CA GLY A 133 16.15 11.39 -14.82
C GLY A 133 17.06 12.61 -14.60
N ARG A 134 18.37 12.39 -14.37
CA ARG A 134 19.38 13.42 -14.10
C ARG A 134 18.97 14.42 -13.00
N LYS A 135 18.31 13.90 -11.95
CA LYS A 135 17.84 14.68 -10.81
C LYS A 135 18.93 14.87 -9.76
N ARG A 136 18.64 15.67 -8.72
CA ARG A 136 19.58 15.97 -7.64
C ARG A 136 19.76 14.77 -6.71
N TRP A 137 20.98 14.23 -6.64
CA TRP A 137 21.36 13.11 -5.76
C TRP A 137 21.13 13.39 -4.28
N SER A 138 21.36 14.62 -3.81
CA SER A 138 21.14 15.00 -2.42
C SER A 138 19.68 14.86 -1.99
N LEU A 139 18.75 15.23 -2.88
CA LEU A 139 17.32 15.07 -2.62
C LEU A 139 16.92 13.59 -2.58
N SER A 140 17.45 12.78 -3.50
CA SER A 140 17.24 11.33 -3.52
C SER A 140 17.72 10.67 -2.22
N ALA A 141 18.93 11.02 -1.77
CA ALA A 141 19.50 10.48 -0.54
C ALA A 141 18.67 10.86 0.69
N LEU A 142 18.26 12.13 0.80
CA LEU A 142 17.43 12.62 1.91
C LEU A 142 16.09 11.89 1.96
N ILE A 143 15.40 11.77 0.82
CA ILE A 143 14.09 11.11 0.74
C ILE A 143 14.20 9.61 1.02
N GLY A 144 15.25 8.95 0.54
CA GLY A 144 15.49 7.52 0.81
C GLY A 144 15.85 7.24 2.28
N LEU A 145 16.49 8.18 2.98
CA LEU A 145 16.87 8.02 4.39
C LEU A 145 15.65 8.00 5.32
N VAL A 146 14.57 8.71 5.00
CA VAL A 146 13.37 8.79 5.85
C VAL A 146 12.71 7.43 6.11
N PRO A 147 12.32 6.63 5.09
CA PRO A 147 11.73 5.31 5.33
C PRO A 147 12.73 4.32 5.94
N LEU A 148 14.03 4.46 5.69
CA LEU A 148 15.06 3.67 6.37
C LEU A 148 15.11 3.98 7.86
N ALA A 149 15.14 5.26 8.21
CA ALA A 149 15.14 5.70 9.60
C ALA A 149 13.85 5.29 10.32
N ALA A 150 12.71 5.31 9.60
CA ALA A 150 11.44 4.81 10.13
C ALA A 150 11.49 3.30 10.42
N ALA A 151 12.02 2.49 9.51
CA ALA A 151 12.18 1.05 9.74
C ALA A 151 13.17 0.74 10.87
N ALA A 152 14.29 1.47 10.93
CA ALA A 152 15.24 1.39 12.04
C ALA A 152 14.58 1.76 13.38
N TYR A 153 13.79 2.83 13.41
CA TYR A 153 13.03 3.25 14.58
C TYR A 153 12.05 2.17 15.03
N VAL A 154 11.30 1.55 14.10
CA VAL A 154 10.39 0.44 14.43
C VAL A 154 11.16 -0.71 15.09
N LEU A 155 12.27 -1.13 14.49
CA LEU A 155 13.09 -2.24 15.00
C LEU A 155 13.76 -1.92 16.34
N TRP A 156 14.14 -0.66 16.56
CA TRP A 156 14.69 -0.22 17.83
C TRP A 156 13.62 -0.07 18.91
N ARG A 157 12.42 0.40 18.54
CA ARG A 157 11.38 0.75 19.50
C ARG A 157 10.54 -0.44 19.95
N TYR A 158 10.21 -1.39 19.07
CA TYR A 158 9.31 -2.50 19.41
C TYR A 158 9.71 -3.34 20.64
N PRO A 159 11.00 -3.65 20.90
CA PRO A 159 11.38 -4.48 22.07
C PRO A 159 11.11 -3.76 23.39
N HIS A 160 11.14 -2.42 23.33
CA HIS A 160 10.96 -1.52 24.47
C HIS A 160 9.51 -1.07 24.65
N THR A 161 8.55 -1.69 23.93
CA THR A 161 7.16 -1.25 23.94
C THR A 161 6.18 -2.34 24.32
N GLY A 162 5.39 -2.04 25.37
CA GLY A 162 4.11 -2.68 25.62
C GLY A 162 4.15 -4.19 25.78
N THR A 163 2.96 -4.78 25.71
CA THR A 163 2.72 -6.22 25.86
C THR A 163 3.11 -6.98 24.60
N ARG A 164 3.26 -8.30 24.68
CA ARG A 164 3.54 -9.15 23.51
C ARG A 164 2.49 -8.96 22.39
N PRO A 165 1.17 -9.01 22.65
CA PRO A 165 0.15 -8.70 21.65
C PRO A 165 0.27 -7.29 21.08
N PHE A 166 0.70 -6.32 21.88
CA PHE A 166 0.96 -4.97 21.37
C PHE A 166 2.12 -4.97 20.38
N GLN A 167 3.23 -5.63 20.70
CA GLN A 167 4.39 -5.73 19.80
C GLN A 167 4.02 -6.42 18.49
N GLU A 168 3.32 -7.56 18.57
CA GLU A 168 2.83 -8.29 17.40
C GLU A 168 1.93 -7.41 16.52
N GLN A 169 0.97 -6.70 17.13
CA GLN A 169 0.08 -5.78 16.40
C GLN A 169 0.84 -4.61 15.79
N TYR A 170 1.75 -3.98 16.53
CA TYR A 170 2.56 -2.87 16.06
C TYR A 170 3.41 -3.29 14.86
N LEU A 171 4.15 -4.40 14.99
CA LEU A 171 4.97 -4.95 13.91
C LEU A 171 4.14 -5.31 12.68
N THR A 172 2.98 -5.97 12.87
CA THR A 172 2.05 -6.29 11.78
C THR A 172 1.57 -5.03 11.05
N LEU A 173 1.22 -3.97 11.78
CA LEU A 173 0.82 -2.70 11.17
C LEU A 173 1.96 -2.09 10.36
N MET A 174 3.21 -2.20 10.83
CA MET A 174 4.37 -1.62 10.12
C MET A 174 4.66 -2.30 8.78
N VAL A 175 4.26 -3.57 8.60
CA VAL A 175 4.35 -4.27 7.31
C VAL A 175 3.61 -3.52 6.21
N GLY A 176 2.46 -2.89 6.51
CA GLY A 176 1.71 -2.08 5.56
C GLY A 176 2.18 -0.62 5.47
N HIS A 177 2.55 -0.02 6.60
CA HIS A 177 2.87 1.40 6.67
C HIS A 177 4.26 1.76 6.14
N LEU A 178 5.27 0.92 6.35
CA LEU A 178 6.64 1.20 5.90
C LEU A 178 6.76 1.22 4.37
N PRO A 179 6.20 0.25 3.61
CA PRO A 179 6.16 0.34 2.15
C PRO A 179 5.36 1.54 1.64
N LEU A 180 4.24 1.88 2.31
CA LEU A 180 3.44 3.05 1.96
C LEU A 180 4.23 4.36 2.13
N LEU A 181 4.96 4.51 3.24
CA LEU A 181 5.82 5.67 3.48
C LEU A 181 6.99 5.72 2.47
N ALA A 182 7.60 4.58 2.17
CA ALA A 182 8.67 4.47 1.18
C ALA A 182 8.18 4.88 -0.22
N TRP A 183 7.01 4.40 -0.62
CA TRP A 183 6.39 4.76 -1.90
C TRP A 183 5.96 6.23 -1.96
N ALA A 184 5.44 6.78 -0.85
CA ALA A 184 5.16 8.21 -0.74
C ALA A 184 6.43 9.06 -0.92
N GLY A 185 7.58 8.59 -0.40
CA GLY A 185 8.88 9.18 -0.65
C GLY A 185 9.27 9.17 -2.14
N VAL A 186 9.15 8.02 -2.81
CA VAL A 186 9.35 7.91 -4.27
C VAL A 186 8.46 8.90 -5.03
N GLY A 187 7.19 9.02 -4.64
CA GLY A 187 6.26 9.98 -5.21
C GLY A 187 6.68 11.43 -5.02
N LEU A 188 7.08 11.80 -3.80
CA LEU A 188 7.60 13.13 -3.49
C LEU A 188 8.82 13.49 -4.35
N PHE A 189 9.72 12.53 -4.59
CA PHE A 189 10.86 12.70 -5.48
C PHE A 189 10.45 12.80 -6.95
N ALA A 190 9.52 11.98 -7.40
CA ALA A 190 9.02 11.96 -8.78
C ALA A 190 8.39 13.31 -9.16
N ILE A 191 7.57 13.88 -8.28
CA ILE A 191 6.90 15.18 -8.49
C ILE A 191 7.73 16.38 -8.05
N ALA A 192 8.97 16.20 -7.58
CA ALA A 192 9.83 17.32 -7.18
C ALA A 192 10.02 18.27 -8.37
N GLY A 193 9.52 19.51 -8.23
CA GLY A 193 9.49 20.53 -9.29
C GLY A 193 8.13 20.73 -9.98
N HIS A 194 7.17 19.82 -9.79
CA HIS A 194 5.82 19.86 -10.38
C HIS A 194 4.78 19.60 -9.29
N ARG A 195 4.43 20.67 -8.55
CA ARG A 195 3.56 20.57 -7.35
C ARG A 195 2.07 20.70 -7.65
N ASP A 196 1.69 20.80 -8.92
CA ASP A 196 0.30 20.92 -9.31
C ASP A 196 -0.48 19.61 -9.07
N PRO A 197 -1.80 19.68 -8.86
CA PRO A 197 -2.62 18.48 -8.63
C PRO A 197 -2.61 17.49 -9.80
N ALA A 198 -2.39 17.95 -11.05
CA ALA A 198 -2.38 17.07 -12.21
C ALA A 198 -1.12 16.19 -12.21
N ALA A 199 0.06 16.74 -11.91
CA ALA A 199 1.30 15.98 -11.78
C ALA A 199 1.22 14.92 -10.67
N ARG A 200 0.61 15.25 -9.53
CA ARG A 200 0.38 14.30 -8.43
C ARG A 200 -0.58 13.18 -8.84
N PHE A 201 -1.68 13.52 -9.50
CA PHE A 201 -2.64 12.53 -10.00
C PHE A 201 -2.00 11.62 -11.07
N ALA A 202 -1.22 12.19 -11.97
CA ALA A 202 -0.49 11.44 -13.00
C ALA A 202 0.48 10.41 -12.37
N PHE A 203 1.20 10.79 -11.31
CA PHE A 203 2.02 9.86 -10.53
C PHE A 203 1.18 8.77 -9.82
N LEU A 204 -0.01 9.11 -9.32
CA LEU A 204 -0.91 8.12 -8.69
C LEU A 204 -1.36 7.05 -9.68
N ILE A 205 -1.72 7.43 -10.90
CA ILE A 205 -2.10 6.47 -11.95
C ILE A 205 -0.92 5.56 -12.28
N LYS A 206 0.28 6.13 -12.45
CA LYS A 206 1.50 5.33 -12.66
C LYS A 206 1.82 4.42 -11.47
N SER A 207 1.52 4.85 -10.24
CA SER A 207 1.66 4.00 -9.05
C SER A 207 0.75 2.78 -9.11
N LEU A 208 -0.50 2.97 -9.54
CA LEU A 208 -1.45 1.87 -9.72
C LEU A 208 -0.99 0.91 -10.83
N GLU A 209 -0.50 1.45 -11.95
CA GLU A 209 0.08 0.63 -13.02
C GLU A 209 1.30 -0.17 -12.55
N VAL A 210 2.23 0.45 -11.81
CA VAL A 210 3.39 -0.24 -11.21
C VAL A 210 2.92 -1.36 -10.27
N ALA A 211 1.91 -1.11 -9.44
CA ALA A 211 1.38 -2.13 -8.53
C ALA A 211 0.77 -3.33 -9.29
N ILE A 212 0.03 -3.08 -10.37
CA ILE A 212 -0.57 -4.15 -11.20
C ILE A 212 0.50 -4.95 -11.92
N VAL A 213 1.48 -4.28 -12.52
CA VAL A 213 2.61 -4.94 -13.20
C VAL A 213 3.47 -5.72 -12.22
N GLY A 214 3.76 -5.13 -11.06
CA GLY A 214 4.46 -5.81 -9.98
C GLY A 214 3.71 -7.06 -9.52
N GLY A 215 2.39 -6.97 -9.35
CA GLY A 215 1.53 -8.12 -9.05
C GLY A 215 1.59 -9.21 -10.12
N LEU A 216 1.57 -8.83 -11.40
CA LEU A 216 1.74 -9.78 -12.51
C LEU A 216 3.11 -10.47 -12.47
N PHE A 217 4.18 -9.73 -12.18
CA PHE A 217 5.51 -10.32 -12.00
C PHE A 217 5.60 -11.23 -10.79
N VAL A 218 4.92 -10.93 -9.68
CA VAL A 218 4.83 -11.84 -8.53
C VAL A 218 4.12 -13.13 -8.92
N ILE A 219 3.01 -13.06 -9.66
CA ILE A 219 2.27 -14.24 -10.11
C ILE A 219 3.13 -15.07 -11.07
N ALA A 220 3.72 -14.44 -12.09
CA ALA A 220 4.56 -15.11 -13.07
C ALA A 220 5.81 -15.72 -12.44
N GLY A 221 6.50 -14.97 -11.57
CA GLY A 221 7.68 -15.43 -10.84
C GLY A 221 7.37 -16.54 -9.85
N GLY A 222 6.24 -16.46 -9.14
CA GLY A 222 5.75 -17.49 -8.24
C GLY A 222 5.38 -18.78 -8.98
N LEU A 223 4.68 -18.67 -10.11
CA LEU A 223 4.37 -19.82 -10.96
C LEU A 223 5.66 -20.46 -11.50
N PHE A 224 6.59 -19.67 -12.02
CA PHE A 224 7.87 -20.17 -12.52
C PHE A 224 8.69 -20.86 -11.42
N THR A 225 8.73 -20.27 -10.22
CA THR A 225 9.39 -20.86 -9.04
C THR A 225 8.72 -22.17 -8.65
N GLY A 226 7.39 -22.21 -8.55
CA GLY A 226 6.63 -23.41 -8.19
C GLY A 226 6.81 -24.54 -9.21
N ILE A 227 6.75 -24.23 -10.52
CA ILE A 227 7.00 -25.22 -11.59
C ILE A 227 8.44 -25.72 -11.51
N THR A 228 9.42 -24.83 -11.29
CA THR A 228 10.83 -25.23 -11.17
C THR A 228 11.03 -26.17 -9.99
N VAL A 229 10.52 -25.80 -8.81
CA VAL A 229 10.60 -26.66 -7.61
C VAL A 229 9.90 -27.99 -7.86
N GLY A 230 8.71 -27.99 -8.47
CA GLY A 230 7.96 -29.21 -8.77
C GLY A 230 8.66 -30.13 -9.77
N LEU A 231 9.27 -29.58 -10.83
CA LEU A 231 9.98 -30.35 -11.84
C LEU A 231 11.22 -31.05 -11.25
N PHE A 232 11.99 -30.35 -10.42
CA PHE A 232 13.16 -30.94 -9.77
C PHE A 232 12.78 -31.93 -8.66
N SER A 233 11.72 -31.64 -7.90
CA SER A 233 11.18 -32.58 -6.91
C SER A 233 10.71 -33.89 -7.56
N ALA A 234 10.12 -33.84 -8.76
CA ALA A 234 9.76 -35.03 -9.53
C ALA A 234 10.97 -35.87 -9.99
N LEU A 235 12.17 -35.30 -9.99
CA LEU A 235 13.44 -35.98 -10.26
C LEU A 235 14.17 -36.41 -8.98
N ASP A 236 13.50 -36.33 -7.82
CA ASP A 236 14.09 -36.58 -6.50
C ASP A 236 15.26 -35.63 -6.16
N VAL A 237 15.22 -34.41 -6.72
CA VAL A 237 16.19 -33.35 -6.45
C VAL A 237 15.53 -32.26 -5.61
N GLU A 238 15.92 -32.19 -4.33
CA GLU A 238 15.50 -31.11 -3.42
C GLU A 238 16.47 -29.93 -3.46
N PHE A 239 15.94 -28.72 -3.64
CA PHE A 239 16.77 -27.52 -3.58
C PHE A 239 17.14 -27.17 -2.13
N PRO A 240 18.42 -26.84 -1.84
CA PRO A 240 18.80 -26.30 -0.54
C PRO A 240 18.00 -25.04 -0.20
N THR A 241 17.76 -24.80 1.09
CA THR A 241 17.04 -23.60 1.58
C THR A 241 17.64 -22.30 1.05
N LEU A 242 18.97 -22.25 0.91
CA LEU A 242 19.70 -21.13 0.32
C LEU A 242 19.22 -20.81 -1.11
N VAL A 243 19.00 -21.83 -1.94
CA VAL A 243 18.54 -21.68 -3.33
C VAL A 243 17.07 -21.29 -3.34
N GLN A 244 16.22 -21.93 -2.52
CA GLN A 244 14.80 -21.57 -2.42
C GLN A 244 14.61 -20.10 -2.02
N ARG A 245 15.39 -19.61 -1.05
CA ARG A 245 15.41 -18.19 -0.65
C ARG A 245 15.85 -17.26 -1.78
N LEU A 246 16.78 -17.69 -2.63
CA LEU A 246 17.21 -16.90 -3.79
C LEU A 246 16.06 -16.72 -4.78
N PHE A 247 15.31 -17.79 -5.09
CA PHE A 247 14.16 -17.70 -5.98
C PHE A 247 13.04 -16.82 -5.38
N ILE A 248 12.70 -17.03 -4.10
CA ILE A 248 11.58 -16.35 -3.45
C ILE A 248 11.94 -14.90 -3.09
N ALA A 249 12.91 -14.71 -2.19
CA ALA A 249 13.27 -13.37 -1.71
C ALA A 249 14.11 -12.63 -2.75
N GLY A 250 15.08 -13.31 -3.38
CA GLY A 250 15.90 -12.69 -4.42
C GLY A 250 15.10 -12.31 -5.67
N GLY A 251 14.28 -13.24 -6.18
CA GLY A 251 13.33 -12.95 -7.26
C GLY A 251 12.34 -11.85 -6.89
N GLY A 252 11.77 -11.90 -5.67
CA GLY A 252 10.87 -10.87 -5.15
C GLY A 252 11.51 -9.47 -5.11
N GLY A 253 12.79 -9.38 -4.75
CA GLY A 253 13.53 -8.11 -4.73
C GLY A 253 13.79 -7.51 -6.12
N LEU A 254 13.78 -8.30 -7.19
CA LEU A 254 13.92 -7.77 -8.56
C LEU A 254 12.68 -6.93 -8.95
N ILE A 255 11.50 -7.36 -8.49
CA ILE A 255 10.20 -6.93 -9.01
C ILE A 255 9.95 -5.42 -8.88
N PRO A 256 10.14 -4.77 -7.70
CA PRO A 256 9.82 -3.35 -7.56
C PRO A 256 10.62 -2.45 -8.50
N VAL A 257 11.92 -2.76 -8.70
CA VAL A 257 12.80 -1.96 -9.56
C VAL A 257 12.42 -2.13 -11.03
N VAL A 258 12.21 -3.38 -11.47
CA VAL A 258 11.83 -3.69 -12.85
C VAL A 258 10.44 -3.13 -13.19
N ALA A 259 9.46 -3.27 -12.28
CA ALA A 259 8.11 -2.75 -12.48
C ALA A 259 8.10 -1.22 -12.64
N VAL A 260 8.86 -0.49 -11.80
CA VAL A 260 8.99 0.97 -11.96
C VAL A 260 9.64 1.33 -13.28
N ALA A 261 10.73 0.65 -13.65
CA ALA A 261 11.47 0.97 -14.86
C ALA A 261 10.69 0.74 -16.16
N ILE A 262 9.76 -0.21 -16.17
CA ILE A 262 8.90 -0.47 -17.33
C ILE A 262 7.78 0.56 -17.45
N ILE A 263 7.25 1.04 -16.32
CA ILE A 263 6.01 1.82 -16.29
C ILE A 263 6.25 3.33 -16.22
N TYR A 264 7.37 3.76 -15.62
CA TYR A 264 7.65 5.15 -15.34
C TYR A 264 8.92 5.61 -16.06
N ASP A 265 8.79 6.55 -17.00
CA ASP A 265 9.91 7.17 -17.70
C ASP A 265 10.51 8.32 -16.86
N PRO A 266 11.74 8.18 -16.33
CA PRO A 266 12.32 9.20 -15.47
C PRO A 266 12.70 10.50 -16.20
N THR A 267 12.76 10.48 -17.53
CA THR A 267 13.16 11.63 -18.36
C THR A 267 11.99 12.58 -18.65
N ARG A 268 10.75 12.14 -18.39
CA ARG A 268 9.53 12.91 -18.64
C ARG A 268 8.92 13.45 -17.34
N PRO A 269 8.27 14.63 -17.38
CA PRO A 269 7.49 15.11 -16.26
C PRO A 269 6.31 14.16 -15.96
N PRO A 270 5.79 14.13 -14.72
CA PRO A 270 4.71 13.21 -14.34
C PRO A 270 3.47 13.30 -15.25
N ALA A 271 3.06 14.50 -15.65
CA ALA A 271 1.92 14.70 -16.55
C ALA A 271 2.20 14.33 -18.02
N GLY A 272 3.47 14.20 -18.41
CA GLY A 272 3.90 13.83 -19.77
C GLY A 272 4.21 12.34 -19.95
N GLN A 273 3.87 11.52 -18.96
CA GLN A 273 3.96 10.07 -19.05
C GLN A 273 2.96 9.52 -20.08
N ALA A 274 3.26 8.37 -20.67
CA ALA A 274 2.34 7.73 -21.60
C ALA A 274 1.18 7.08 -20.82
N PHE A 275 -0.05 7.52 -21.04
CA PHE A 275 -1.26 6.97 -20.40
C PHE A 275 -2.15 6.18 -21.37
N ASP A 276 -2.06 6.47 -22.66
CA ASP A 276 -2.96 5.94 -23.69
C ASP A 276 -2.29 4.88 -24.60
N GLU A 277 -1.14 4.35 -24.19
CA GLU A 277 -0.36 3.39 -24.96
C GLU A 277 -0.24 2.04 -24.24
N GLY A 278 -0.18 0.95 -25.03
CA GLY A 278 0.15 -0.40 -24.59
C GLY A 278 -0.59 -0.86 -23.33
N LEU A 279 0.18 -1.13 -22.27
CA LEU A 279 -0.30 -1.66 -21.00
C LEU A 279 -1.09 -0.65 -20.16
N SER A 280 -0.72 0.63 -20.20
CA SER A 280 -1.43 1.70 -19.46
C SER A 280 -2.88 1.83 -19.94
N LYS A 281 -3.08 1.74 -21.26
CA LYS A 281 -4.43 1.72 -21.86
C LYS A 281 -5.25 0.51 -21.39
N LEU A 282 -4.63 -0.66 -21.29
CA LEU A 282 -5.29 -1.88 -20.80
C LEU A 282 -5.70 -1.73 -19.33
N VAL A 283 -4.81 -1.23 -18.48
CA VAL A 283 -5.09 -0.97 -17.06
C VAL A 283 -6.25 0.03 -16.92
N ALA A 284 -6.20 1.15 -17.64
CA ALA A 284 -7.27 2.15 -17.59
C ALA A 284 -8.62 1.59 -18.08
N LEU A 285 -8.61 0.79 -19.14
CA LEU A 285 -9.82 0.14 -19.65
C LEU A 285 -10.38 -0.87 -18.64
N LEU A 286 -9.52 -1.69 -18.03
CA LEU A 286 -9.90 -2.64 -16.99
C LEU A 286 -10.59 -1.93 -15.82
N MET A 287 -10.01 -0.83 -15.32
CA MET A 287 -10.61 -0.04 -14.23
C MET A 287 -11.97 0.55 -14.63
N ARG A 288 -12.13 0.99 -15.89
CA ARG A 288 -13.42 1.49 -16.38
C ARG A 288 -14.48 0.40 -16.55
N ILE A 289 -14.08 -0.83 -16.89
CA ILE A 289 -14.96 -2.00 -16.96
C ILE A 289 -15.40 -2.45 -15.55
N LEU A 290 -14.49 -2.37 -14.58
CA LEU A 290 -14.79 -2.70 -13.18
C LEU A 290 -15.69 -1.66 -12.49
N LEU A 291 -15.77 -0.44 -13.02
CA LEU A 291 -16.61 0.63 -12.46
C LEU A 291 -18.11 0.29 -12.40
N PRO A 292 -18.80 -0.09 -13.49
CA PRO A 292 -20.21 -0.49 -13.44
C PRO A 292 -20.42 -1.77 -12.63
N LEU A 293 -19.47 -2.72 -12.64
CA LEU A 293 -19.54 -3.91 -11.81
C LEU A 293 -19.51 -3.56 -10.32
N THR A 294 -18.60 -2.66 -9.93
CA THR A 294 -18.49 -2.18 -8.54
C THR A 294 -19.73 -1.41 -8.13
N LEU A 295 -20.29 -0.59 -9.03
CA LEU A 295 -21.57 0.07 -8.79
C LEU A 295 -22.67 -0.96 -8.49
N LEU A 296 -22.79 -2.00 -9.31
CA LEU A 296 -23.76 -3.07 -9.12
C LEU A 296 -23.57 -3.78 -7.77
N VAL A 297 -22.33 -4.16 -7.44
CA VAL A 297 -21.99 -4.81 -6.16
C VAL A 297 -22.37 -3.92 -4.98
N LEU A 298 -22.03 -2.62 -5.01
CA LEU A 298 -22.38 -1.68 -3.94
C LEU A 298 -23.89 -1.51 -3.81
N VAL A 299 -24.63 -1.41 -4.92
CA VAL A 299 -26.10 -1.30 -4.89
C VAL A 299 -26.74 -2.55 -4.29
N VAL A 300 -26.36 -3.73 -4.77
CA VAL A 300 -26.84 -5.01 -4.22
C VAL A 300 -26.54 -5.06 -2.74
N TYR A 301 -25.32 -4.72 -2.36
CA TYR A 301 -24.91 -4.78 -0.97
C TYR A 301 -25.68 -3.82 -0.07
N LEU A 302 -25.90 -2.57 -0.49
CA LEU A 302 -26.75 -1.63 0.24
C LEU A 302 -28.16 -2.18 0.46
N ALA A 303 -28.71 -2.93 -0.51
CA ALA A 303 -30.02 -3.55 -0.37
C ALA A 303 -30.04 -4.67 0.70
N PHE A 304 -28.92 -5.35 0.94
CA PHE A 304 -28.80 -6.39 1.97
C PHE A 304 -28.54 -5.85 3.38
N ILE A 305 -28.02 -4.62 3.53
CA ILE A 305 -27.71 -4.02 4.84
C ILE A 305 -28.93 -4.00 5.78
N PRO A 306 -30.14 -3.56 5.39
CA PRO A 306 -31.30 -3.54 6.29
C PRO A 306 -31.65 -4.91 6.87
N PHE A 307 -31.41 -5.99 6.12
CA PHE A 307 -31.70 -7.36 6.55
C PHE A 307 -30.59 -7.97 7.41
N ASN A 308 -29.37 -7.43 7.34
CA ASN A 308 -28.18 -7.94 8.03
C ASN A 308 -27.50 -6.85 8.86
N PHE A 309 -28.28 -5.89 9.39
CA PHE A 309 -27.75 -4.65 9.94
C PHE A 309 -26.79 -4.84 11.12
N ARG A 310 -26.98 -5.90 11.92
CA ARG A 310 -26.15 -6.20 13.09
C ARG A 310 -24.83 -6.88 12.76
N GLU A 311 -24.71 -7.51 11.59
CA GLU A 311 -23.57 -8.38 11.28
C GLU A 311 -22.20 -7.71 11.47
N PRO A 312 -21.96 -6.45 11.02
CA PRO A 312 -20.66 -5.80 11.21
C PRO A 312 -20.39 -5.40 12.68
N PHE A 313 -21.45 -5.20 13.46
CA PHE A 313 -21.34 -4.84 14.87
C PHE A 313 -20.89 -6.05 15.70
N ASP A 314 -21.36 -7.25 15.33
CA ASP A 314 -21.10 -8.48 16.06
C ASP A 314 -19.88 -9.24 15.50
N ASN A 315 -19.64 -9.19 14.19
CA ASN A 315 -18.63 -9.98 13.49
C ASN A 315 -17.46 -9.14 12.97
N ARG A 316 -16.23 -9.48 13.39
CA ARG A 316 -15.00 -8.73 13.02
C ARG A 316 -14.51 -9.01 11.62
N ASP A 317 -14.79 -10.19 11.09
CA ASP A 317 -14.24 -10.59 9.80
C ASP A 317 -14.88 -9.77 8.68
N VAL A 318 -16.15 -9.39 8.87
CA VAL A 318 -16.85 -8.50 7.95
C VAL A 318 -16.19 -7.12 7.91
N LEU A 319 -15.78 -6.55 9.05
CA LEU A 319 -15.06 -5.27 9.14
C LEU A 319 -13.72 -5.28 8.39
N ILE A 320 -12.99 -6.39 8.42
CA ILE A 320 -11.74 -6.53 7.67
C ILE A 320 -12.03 -6.48 6.16
N ILE A 321 -13.07 -7.19 5.72
CA ILE A 321 -13.48 -7.22 4.32
C ILE A 321 -13.96 -5.84 3.85
N TYR A 322 -14.76 -5.12 4.64
CA TYR A 322 -15.20 -3.75 4.32
C TYR A 322 -14.03 -2.80 4.10
N ASN A 323 -13.03 -2.84 4.99
CA ASN A 323 -11.84 -2.00 4.88
C ASN A 323 -11.06 -2.33 3.60
N GLY A 324 -10.86 -3.62 3.30
CA GLY A 324 -10.23 -4.06 2.05
C GLY A 324 -10.99 -3.57 0.82
N MET A 325 -12.32 -3.71 0.81
CA MET A 325 -13.19 -3.21 -0.26
C MET A 325 -13.03 -1.70 -0.46
N LEU A 326 -12.95 -0.93 0.62
CA LEU A 326 -12.83 0.54 0.55
C LEU A 326 -11.54 0.99 -0.14
N PHE A 327 -10.41 0.36 0.18
CA PHE A 327 -9.16 0.61 -0.54
C PHE A 327 -9.25 0.20 -2.01
N ALA A 328 -9.89 -0.94 -2.31
CA ALA A 328 -10.12 -1.38 -3.69
C ALA A 328 -10.99 -0.39 -4.47
N VAL A 329 -12.05 0.14 -3.87
CA VAL A 329 -12.93 1.15 -4.48
C VAL A 329 -12.15 2.45 -4.71
N ILE A 330 -11.35 2.91 -3.76
CA ILE A 330 -10.53 4.13 -3.95
C ILE A 330 -9.51 3.93 -5.09
N ALA A 331 -8.83 2.78 -5.13
CA ALA A 331 -7.91 2.45 -6.22
C ALA A 331 -8.62 2.41 -7.59
N LEU A 332 -9.83 1.83 -7.63
CA LEU A 332 -10.68 1.83 -8.81
C LEU A 332 -11.09 3.24 -9.23
N LEU A 333 -11.53 4.08 -8.30
CA LEU A 333 -11.95 5.46 -8.60
C LEU A 333 -10.78 6.28 -9.15
N VAL A 334 -9.58 6.11 -8.59
CA VAL A 334 -8.35 6.71 -9.12
C VAL A 334 -8.09 6.18 -10.53
N GLY A 335 -8.00 4.86 -10.73
CA GLY A 335 -7.68 4.25 -12.02
C GLY A 335 -8.71 4.44 -13.13
N ALA A 336 -10.00 4.55 -12.78
CA ALA A 336 -11.07 4.79 -13.75
C ALA A 336 -11.12 6.26 -14.21
N THR A 337 -10.58 7.19 -13.41
CA THR A 337 -10.55 8.62 -13.73
C THR A 337 -9.52 8.88 -14.85
N PRO A 338 -9.90 9.49 -15.98
CA PRO A 338 -8.97 9.74 -17.09
C PRO A 338 -7.98 10.86 -16.78
N VAL A 339 -6.77 10.81 -17.33
CA VAL A 339 -5.78 11.91 -17.21
C VAL A 339 -6.09 13.06 -18.16
N SER A 340 -6.63 12.75 -19.35
CA SER A 340 -7.06 13.71 -20.36
C SER A 340 -8.43 13.35 -20.94
N LEU A 341 -9.17 14.36 -21.38
CA LEU A 341 -10.45 14.19 -22.10
C LEU A 341 -10.30 14.38 -23.61
N ALA A 342 -9.08 14.61 -24.12
CA ALA A 342 -8.83 14.96 -25.53
C ALA A 342 -9.45 13.94 -26.50
N ASP A 343 -9.31 12.64 -26.20
CA ASP A 343 -9.76 11.55 -27.07
C ASP A 343 -11.10 10.92 -26.64
N ILE A 344 -11.78 11.50 -25.64
CA ILE A 344 -13.01 10.95 -25.06
C ILE A 344 -14.22 11.72 -25.55
N SER A 345 -15.20 11.01 -26.12
CA SER A 345 -16.44 11.65 -26.58
C SER A 345 -17.17 12.37 -25.44
N PRO A 346 -17.79 13.55 -25.68
CA PRO A 346 -18.48 14.30 -24.64
C PRO A 346 -19.62 13.53 -23.96
N HIS A 347 -20.24 12.57 -24.66
CA HIS A 347 -21.24 11.70 -24.07
C HIS A 347 -20.63 10.69 -23.09
N LEU A 348 -19.55 10.01 -23.49
CA LEU A 348 -18.86 9.04 -22.63
C LEU A 348 -18.26 9.72 -21.39
N ALA A 349 -17.66 10.90 -21.55
CA ALA A 349 -17.10 11.67 -20.44
C ALA A 349 -18.16 12.01 -19.37
N ARG A 350 -19.39 12.36 -19.79
CA ARG A 350 -20.51 12.64 -18.86
C ARG A 350 -20.94 11.39 -18.08
N TRP A 351 -21.08 10.25 -18.76
CA TRP A 351 -21.45 8.99 -18.10
C TRP A 351 -20.35 8.47 -17.17
N LEU A 352 -19.09 8.60 -17.59
CA LEU A 352 -17.95 8.25 -16.75
C LEU A 352 -17.92 9.07 -15.46
N ARG A 353 -18.10 10.40 -15.56
CA ARG A 353 -18.22 11.27 -14.38
C ARG A 353 -19.36 10.82 -13.46
N ARG A 354 -20.54 10.54 -14.01
CA ARG A 354 -21.70 10.07 -13.24
C ARG A 354 -21.44 8.73 -12.55
N GLY A 355 -20.81 7.78 -13.24
CA GLY A 355 -20.45 6.48 -12.67
C GLY A 355 -19.47 6.62 -11.50
N ILE A 356 -18.41 7.41 -11.67
CA ILE A 356 -17.42 7.68 -10.61
C ILE A 356 -18.09 8.35 -9.40
N VAL A 357 -18.94 9.35 -9.63
CA VAL A 357 -19.68 10.04 -8.56
C VAL A 357 -20.66 9.10 -7.85
N ALA A 358 -21.37 8.25 -8.58
CA ALA A 358 -22.31 7.29 -7.99
C ALA A 358 -21.60 6.24 -7.13
N VAL A 359 -20.50 5.66 -7.63
CA VAL A 359 -19.67 4.73 -6.85
C VAL A 359 -19.10 5.42 -5.62
N ALA A 360 -18.59 6.65 -5.74
CA ALA A 360 -18.08 7.41 -4.60
C ALA A 360 -19.16 7.70 -3.55
N ALA A 361 -20.38 8.03 -3.97
CA ALA A 361 -21.51 8.28 -3.08
C ALA A 361 -21.96 7.01 -2.33
N LEU A 362 -22.10 5.88 -3.04
CA LEU A 362 -22.45 4.61 -2.40
C LEU A 362 -21.34 4.15 -1.46
N ALA A 363 -20.08 4.25 -1.89
CA ALA A 363 -18.94 3.92 -1.05
C ALA A 363 -18.91 4.77 0.22
N LEU A 364 -19.19 6.07 0.15
CA LEU A 364 -19.29 6.94 1.31
C LEU A 364 -20.36 6.45 2.30
N VAL A 365 -21.54 6.04 1.81
CA VAL A 365 -22.60 5.49 2.66
C VAL A 365 -22.15 4.20 3.35
N VAL A 366 -21.55 3.26 2.59
CA VAL A 366 -20.98 2.02 3.17
C VAL A 366 -19.90 2.34 4.20
N SER A 367 -19.03 3.30 3.93
CA SER A 367 -17.95 3.69 4.85
C SER A 367 -18.48 4.32 6.14
N LEU A 368 -19.51 5.16 6.07
CA LEU A 368 -20.14 5.73 7.26
C LEU A 368 -20.76 4.63 8.13
N TYR A 369 -21.41 3.65 7.50
CA TYR A 369 -21.96 2.48 8.18
C TYR A 369 -20.86 1.62 8.84
N ALA A 370 -19.79 1.31 8.10
CA ALA A 370 -18.65 0.55 8.63
C ALA A 370 -17.94 1.30 9.77
N LEU A 371 -17.77 2.62 9.65
CA LEU A 371 -17.20 3.44 10.72
C LEU A 371 -18.10 3.41 11.97
N ALA A 372 -19.42 3.51 11.82
CA ALA A 372 -20.34 3.40 12.95
C ALA A 372 -20.20 2.04 13.66
N ALA A 373 -20.06 0.95 12.92
CA ALA A 373 -19.82 -0.38 13.51
C ALA A 373 -18.48 -0.46 14.25
N ILE A 374 -17.39 0.06 13.68
CA ILE A 374 -16.07 0.08 14.33
C ILE A 374 -16.12 0.95 15.60
N LEU A 375 -16.76 2.12 15.55
CA LEU A 375 -16.90 3.01 16.70
C LEU A 375 -17.74 2.37 17.80
N TYR A 376 -18.87 1.74 17.46
CA TYR A 376 -19.71 1.02 18.43
C TYR A 376 -18.90 -0.08 19.15
N ARG A 377 -18.17 -0.90 18.39
CA ARG A 377 -17.32 -1.94 18.97
C ARG A 377 -16.16 -1.39 19.79
N THR A 378 -15.64 -0.23 19.41
CA THR A 378 -14.59 0.47 20.16
C THR A 378 -15.15 1.18 21.39
N SER A 379 -16.46 1.43 21.46
CA SER A 379 -17.13 1.90 22.68
C SER A 379 -17.52 0.77 23.63
N LEU A 380 -17.81 -0.43 23.08
CA LEU A 380 -18.14 -1.62 23.88
C LEU A 380 -16.91 -2.35 24.40
N ASP A 381 -15.91 -2.56 23.53
CA ASP A 381 -14.60 -3.03 23.98
C ASP A 381 -13.59 -1.87 24.01
N ARG A 382 -12.31 -2.18 24.17
CA ARG A 382 -11.23 -1.19 24.22
C ARG A 382 -10.78 -0.68 22.85
N LEU A 383 -10.19 0.52 22.84
CA LEU A 383 -9.38 1.00 21.73
C LEU A 383 -8.08 0.17 21.68
N THR A 384 -7.79 -0.42 20.52
CA THR A 384 -6.55 -1.16 20.27
C THR A 384 -5.76 -0.46 19.15
N PRO A 385 -4.45 -0.70 19.02
CA PRO A 385 -3.64 -0.15 17.92
C PRO A 385 -4.26 -0.41 16.55
N ASN A 386 -4.71 -1.66 16.33
CA ASN A 386 -5.37 -2.05 15.09
C ASN A 386 -6.68 -1.28 14.87
N ARG A 387 -7.52 -1.12 15.91
CA ARG A 387 -8.77 -0.36 15.79
C ARG A 387 -8.50 1.11 15.52
N LEU A 388 -7.52 1.72 16.18
CA LEU A 388 -7.13 3.11 15.93
C LEU A 388 -6.69 3.30 14.48
N ALA A 389 -5.84 2.38 13.97
CA ALA A 389 -5.40 2.41 12.58
C ALA A 389 -6.60 2.32 11.60
N PHE A 390 -7.51 1.36 11.82
CA PHE A 390 -8.73 1.20 11.02
C PHE A 390 -9.68 2.39 11.10
N ILE A 391 -9.91 2.97 12.29
CA ILE A 391 -10.71 4.18 12.44
C ILE A 391 -10.10 5.31 11.63
N GLY A 392 -8.79 5.54 11.76
CA GLY A 392 -8.09 6.59 11.02
C GLY A 392 -8.19 6.42 9.51
N TRP A 393 -7.94 5.22 8.98
CA TRP A 393 -8.13 4.95 7.54
C TRP A 393 -9.56 5.18 7.08
N ASN A 394 -10.58 4.76 7.85
CA ASN A 394 -11.98 5.04 7.52
C ASN A 394 -12.27 6.54 7.49
N VAL A 395 -11.81 7.29 8.49
CA VAL A 395 -11.99 8.74 8.55
C VAL A 395 -11.34 9.44 7.36
N ILE A 396 -10.12 9.02 6.98
CA ILE A 396 -9.42 9.55 5.81
C ILE A 396 -10.19 9.24 4.53
N ASN A 397 -10.67 8.01 4.36
CA ASN A 397 -11.42 7.57 3.19
C ASN A 397 -12.76 8.30 3.07
N ILE A 398 -13.50 8.43 4.17
CA ILE A 398 -14.76 9.18 4.25
C ILE A 398 -14.51 10.65 3.91
N GLY A 399 -13.49 11.27 4.51
CA GLY A 399 -13.10 12.64 4.23
C GLY A 399 -12.72 12.86 2.76
N LEU A 400 -11.95 11.95 2.18
CA LEU A 400 -11.58 11.97 0.76
C LEU A 400 -12.81 11.87 -0.14
N LEU A 401 -13.70 10.89 0.10
CA LEU A 401 -14.91 10.69 -0.69
C LEU A 401 -15.87 11.88 -0.56
N ALA A 402 -16.08 12.39 0.66
CA ALA A 402 -16.91 13.57 0.90
C ALA A 402 -16.35 14.82 0.20
N TYR A 403 -15.03 15.04 0.30
CA TYR A 403 -14.36 16.15 -0.38
C TYR A 403 -14.44 16.04 -1.91
N LEU A 404 -14.25 14.82 -2.44
CA LEU A 404 -14.42 14.53 -3.86
C LEU A 404 -15.85 14.84 -4.33
N LEU A 405 -16.87 14.37 -3.62
CA LEU A 405 -18.29 14.63 -3.96
C LEU A 405 -18.62 16.12 -3.87
N PHE A 406 -18.10 16.81 -2.86
CA PHE A 406 -18.26 18.25 -2.70
C PHE A 406 -17.66 19.05 -3.87
N LEU A 407 -16.43 18.73 -4.27
CA LEU A 407 -15.79 19.35 -5.44
C LEU A 407 -16.57 19.03 -6.72
N GLN A 408 -17.07 17.80 -6.88
CA GLN A 408 -17.88 17.42 -8.04
C GLN A 408 -19.23 18.14 -8.08
N ALA A 409 -19.85 18.41 -6.95
CA ALA A 409 -21.09 19.19 -6.87
C ALA A 409 -20.87 20.66 -7.26
N ARG A 410 -19.71 21.24 -6.94
CA ARG A 410 -19.35 22.63 -7.27
C ARG A 410 -18.75 22.80 -8.68
N ALA A 411 -18.25 21.73 -9.28
CA ALA A 411 -17.53 21.82 -10.53
C ALA A 411 -18.43 22.13 -11.74
N LYS A 412 -18.05 23.17 -12.49
CA LYS A 412 -18.62 23.52 -13.80
C LYS A 412 -18.27 22.44 -14.84
N ALA A 413 -19.11 22.31 -15.88
CA ALA A 413 -19.06 21.21 -16.86
C ALA A 413 -17.70 20.99 -17.56
N GLY A 414 -16.82 21.98 -17.63
CA GLY A 414 -15.47 21.86 -18.22
C GLY A 414 -14.32 21.64 -17.23
N LEU A 415 -14.55 21.80 -15.92
CA LEU A 415 -13.47 21.81 -14.90
C LEU A 415 -13.61 20.67 -13.87
N TRP A 416 -14.54 19.74 -14.10
CA TRP A 416 -14.80 18.64 -13.16
C TRP A 416 -13.60 17.73 -12.95
N LEU A 417 -12.73 17.58 -13.94
CA LEU A 417 -11.55 16.74 -13.83
C LEU A 417 -10.52 17.31 -12.84
N GLN A 418 -10.37 18.64 -12.81
CA GLN A 418 -9.49 19.31 -11.85
C GLN A 418 -9.94 19.08 -10.41
N GLY A 419 -11.26 19.00 -10.17
CA GLY A 419 -11.80 18.66 -8.86
C GLY A 419 -11.40 17.26 -8.39
N PHE A 420 -11.38 16.27 -9.30
CA PHE A 420 -10.87 14.93 -8.98
C PHE A 420 -9.37 14.96 -8.65
N PHE A 421 -8.56 15.63 -9.47
CA PHE A 421 -7.12 15.71 -9.25
C PHE A 421 -6.79 16.36 -7.90
N GLN A 422 -7.52 17.42 -7.52
CA GLN A 422 -7.38 18.07 -6.22
C GLN A 422 -7.74 17.13 -5.06
N ALA A 423 -8.86 16.41 -5.15
CA ALA A 423 -9.27 15.48 -4.10
C ALA A 423 -8.23 14.36 -3.88
N TYR A 424 -7.85 13.66 -4.95
CA TYR A 424 -6.88 12.57 -4.85
C TYR A 424 -5.49 13.06 -4.41
N SER A 425 -5.07 14.26 -4.85
CA SER A 425 -3.81 14.88 -4.45
C SER A 425 -3.77 15.32 -2.99
N ALA A 426 -4.92 15.68 -2.42
CA ALA A 426 -5.03 15.95 -0.98
C ALA A 426 -4.98 14.63 -0.20
N GLY A 427 -5.73 13.62 -0.66
CA GLY A 427 -5.76 12.29 -0.07
C GLY A 427 -4.38 11.68 0.13
N THR A 428 -3.51 11.71 -0.89
CA THR A 428 -2.15 11.14 -0.79
C THR A 428 -1.31 11.74 0.33
N VAL A 429 -1.41 13.05 0.55
CA VAL A 429 -0.70 13.73 1.64
C VAL A 429 -1.23 13.25 2.98
N VAL A 430 -2.56 13.15 3.12
CA VAL A 430 -3.18 12.68 4.36
C VAL A 430 -2.82 11.21 4.66
N TYR A 431 -2.80 10.33 3.65
CA TYR A 431 -2.34 8.94 3.84
C TYR A 431 -0.88 8.86 4.28
N ALA A 432 0.02 9.63 3.65
CA ALA A 432 1.43 9.63 4.00
C ALA A 432 1.65 10.15 5.43
N LEU A 433 0.95 11.22 5.82
CA LEU A 433 0.98 11.74 7.18
C LEU A 433 0.42 10.74 8.18
N TRP A 434 -0.70 10.09 7.87
CA TRP A 434 -1.28 9.07 8.74
C TRP A 434 -0.33 7.89 8.93
N ALA A 435 0.34 7.44 7.86
CA ALA A 435 1.33 6.39 7.98
C ALA A 435 2.50 6.79 8.89
N LEU A 436 2.98 8.02 8.77
CA LEU A 436 4.01 8.55 9.66
C LEU A 436 3.53 8.61 11.13
N VAL A 437 2.29 9.06 11.36
CA VAL A 437 1.69 9.10 12.70
C VAL A 437 1.57 7.69 13.29
N MET A 438 1.13 6.69 12.51
CA MET A 438 1.04 5.31 12.99
C MET A 438 2.41 4.71 13.34
N ILE A 439 3.43 4.99 12.52
CA ILE A 439 4.81 4.56 12.81
C ILE A 439 5.31 5.20 14.11
N LEU A 440 5.15 6.51 14.27
CA LEU A 440 5.78 7.23 15.37
C LEU A 440 4.98 7.18 16.68
N ALA A 441 3.67 7.36 16.62
CA ALA A 441 2.83 7.62 17.81
C ALA A 441 2.31 6.36 18.50
N LEU A 442 2.08 5.24 17.78
CA LEU A 442 1.53 4.02 18.38
C LEU A 442 2.33 3.51 19.59
N PRO A 443 3.69 3.46 19.54
CA PRO A 443 4.53 3.12 20.69
C PRO A 443 4.28 3.95 21.96
N TRP A 444 3.86 5.21 21.79
CA TRP A 444 3.65 6.15 22.90
C TRP A 444 2.21 6.14 23.39
N LEU A 445 1.26 5.88 22.50
CA LEU A 445 -0.17 5.84 22.84
C LEU A 445 -0.57 4.56 23.59
N PHE A 446 0.13 3.45 23.35
CA PHE A 446 -0.22 2.13 23.88
C PHE A 446 0.97 1.40 24.54
N GLY A 447 2.10 2.09 24.70
CA GLY A 447 3.24 1.56 25.44
C GLY A 447 2.89 1.38 26.93
N ILE A 448 3.41 0.31 27.53
CA ILE A 448 3.40 0.11 28.98
C ILE A 448 4.80 0.40 29.51
N ASP A 449 4.88 0.92 30.73
CA ASP A 449 6.13 1.13 31.44
C ASP A 449 6.72 -0.22 31.88
N GLN A 450 7.80 -0.66 31.23
CA GLN A 450 8.37 -2.00 31.43
C GLN A 450 8.92 -2.17 32.85
N GLU A 451 9.53 -1.13 33.42
CA GLU A 451 10.04 -1.15 34.80
C GLU A 451 8.94 -1.49 35.81
N MET A 452 7.73 -0.99 35.58
CA MET A 452 6.59 -1.26 36.45
C MET A 452 6.08 -2.69 36.33
N VAL A 453 6.22 -3.30 35.15
CA VAL A 453 5.80 -4.70 34.93
C VAL A 453 6.85 -5.66 35.49
N GLU A 454 8.13 -5.37 35.32
CA GLU A 454 9.23 -6.18 35.88
C GLU A 454 9.18 -6.28 37.42
N ALA A 455 8.61 -5.26 38.08
CA ALA A 455 8.38 -5.27 39.52
C ALA A 455 7.24 -6.20 39.99
N LEU A 456 6.41 -6.73 39.08
CA LEU A 456 5.27 -7.59 39.40
C LEU A 456 5.70 -9.06 39.52
N PRO A 457 4.89 -9.93 40.16
CA PRO A 457 5.17 -11.37 40.19
C PRO A 457 5.14 -12.00 38.80
N PRO A 458 5.96 -13.03 38.50
CA PRO A 458 6.03 -13.64 37.17
C PRO A 458 4.67 -14.08 36.60
N ALA A 459 3.79 -14.63 37.43
CA ALA A 459 2.44 -15.02 37.00
C ALA A 459 1.61 -13.82 36.52
N VAL A 460 1.76 -12.67 37.19
CA VAL A 460 1.08 -11.42 36.87
C VAL A 460 1.73 -10.76 35.65
N GLN A 461 3.05 -10.81 35.55
CA GLN A 461 3.78 -10.38 34.36
C GLN A 461 3.25 -11.07 33.11
N ASN A 462 3.09 -12.40 33.14
CA ASN A 462 2.53 -13.15 32.02
C ASN A 462 1.14 -12.66 31.63
N ILE A 463 0.26 -12.41 32.61
CA ILE A 463 -1.07 -11.87 32.37
C ILE A 463 -0.98 -10.49 31.71
N VAL A 464 -0.13 -9.60 32.23
CA VAL A 464 0.10 -8.26 31.67
C VAL A 464 0.66 -8.35 30.25
N TYR A 465 1.60 -9.25 30.01
CA TYR A 465 2.21 -9.43 28.70
C TYR A 465 1.29 -10.11 27.69
N GLU A 466 0.30 -10.89 28.11
CA GLU A 466 -0.63 -11.59 27.21
C GLU A 466 -1.96 -10.84 27.02
N HIS A 467 -2.36 -10.01 27.97
CA HIS A 467 -3.68 -9.39 28.00
C HIS A 467 -3.55 -7.88 28.14
N ALA A 468 -4.29 -7.14 27.33
CA ALA A 468 -4.36 -5.69 27.48
C ALA A 468 -5.27 -5.31 28.66
N ASN A 469 -5.05 -4.12 29.22
CA ASN A 469 -5.87 -3.54 30.29
C ASN A 469 -7.37 -3.45 29.91
N PRO A 470 -8.29 -3.44 30.90
CA PRO A 470 -8.04 -3.63 32.34
C PRO A 470 -7.70 -5.09 32.68
N ILE A 471 -6.83 -5.29 33.67
CA ILE A 471 -6.48 -6.63 34.19
C ILE A 471 -7.04 -6.74 35.60
N LEU A 472 -7.97 -7.67 35.81
CA LEU A 472 -8.50 -7.94 37.14
C LEU A 472 -7.86 -9.22 37.68
N LEU A 473 -7.43 -9.18 38.92
CA LEU A 473 -6.77 -10.27 39.60
C LEU A 473 -7.64 -10.76 40.75
N LYS A 474 -7.68 -12.08 40.90
CA LYS A 474 -8.32 -12.78 42.01
C LYS A 474 -7.45 -13.95 42.42
N CYS A 475 -7.51 -14.36 43.67
CA CYS A 475 -6.94 -15.64 44.10
C CYS A 475 -8.04 -16.57 44.60
N ALA A 476 -7.85 -17.89 44.47
CA ALA A 476 -8.91 -18.85 44.72
C ALA A 476 -9.40 -18.88 46.20
N ALA A 477 -8.55 -18.50 47.15
CA ALA A 477 -8.90 -18.45 48.57
C ALA A 477 -9.58 -17.12 48.98
N SER A 478 -9.59 -16.10 48.11
CA SER A 478 -10.17 -14.80 48.38
C SER A 478 -11.45 -14.59 47.57
N GLN A 479 -12.45 -13.93 48.18
CA GLN A 479 -13.65 -13.53 47.47
C GLN A 479 -13.47 -12.21 46.71
N HIS A 480 -12.44 -11.42 47.07
CA HIS A 480 -12.22 -10.06 46.59
C HIS A 480 -11.55 -10.02 45.20
N ILE A 481 -11.90 -9.00 44.42
CA ILE A 481 -11.35 -8.76 43.09
C ILE A 481 -10.54 -7.47 43.14
N TYR A 482 -9.38 -7.46 42.49
CA TYR A 482 -8.51 -6.31 42.45
C TYR A 482 -8.23 -5.93 41.00
N LEU A 483 -8.37 -4.65 40.65
CA LEU A 483 -7.88 -4.11 39.38
C LEU A 483 -6.38 -3.88 39.50
N LEU A 484 -5.60 -4.43 38.58
CA LEU A 484 -4.20 -4.08 38.40
C LEU A 484 -4.10 -2.80 37.57
N GLU A 485 -3.61 -1.72 38.17
CA GLU A 485 -3.43 -0.42 37.52
C GLU A 485 -2.16 0.25 38.03
N ASN A 486 -1.31 0.72 37.12
CA ASN A 486 -0.04 1.39 37.47
C ASN A 486 0.81 0.60 38.49
N GLY A 487 0.93 -0.71 38.29
CA GLY A 487 1.74 -1.59 39.17
C GLY A 487 1.14 -1.81 40.55
N GLN A 488 -0.07 -1.32 40.81
CA GLN A 488 -0.77 -1.45 42.09
C GLN A 488 -2.05 -2.27 41.94
N LYS A 489 -2.42 -3.01 42.99
CA LYS A 489 -3.71 -3.69 43.09
C LYS A 489 -4.73 -2.79 43.77
N ARG A 490 -5.82 -2.47 43.07
CA ARG A 490 -6.92 -1.63 43.56
C ARG A 490 -8.13 -2.50 43.84
N TRP A 491 -8.50 -2.64 45.12
CA TRP A 491 -9.65 -3.46 45.51
C TRP A 491 -10.96 -2.91 44.92
N VAL A 492 -11.75 -3.78 44.28
CA VAL A 492 -13.13 -3.50 43.86
C VAL A 492 -14.07 -4.01 44.95
N ASP A 493 -14.79 -3.09 45.59
CA ASP A 493 -15.51 -3.34 46.83
C ASP A 493 -16.68 -4.33 46.69
N THR A 494 -17.44 -4.19 45.60
CA THR A 494 -18.69 -4.89 45.34
C THR A 494 -18.82 -5.28 43.87
N ILE A 495 -19.68 -6.28 43.60
CA ILE A 495 -20.03 -6.68 42.23
C ILE A 495 -20.79 -5.56 41.50
N GLU A 496 -21.59 -4.77 42.23
CA GLU A 496 -22.30 -3.62 41.66
C GLU A 496 -21.30 -2.57 41.14
N THR A 497 -20.25 -2.27 41.92
CA THR A 497 -19.14 -1.40 41.46
C THR A 497 -18.40 -2.03 40.27
N PHE A 498 -18.16 -3.33 40.29
CA PHE A 498 -17.51 -4.05 39.19
C PHE A 498 -18.29 -3.89 37.88
N GLU A 499 -19.59 -4.15 37.89
CA GLU A 499 -20.47 -4.04 36.74
C GLU A 499 -20.67 -2.58 36.31
N ALA A 500 -20.82 -1.65 37.27
CA ALA A 500 -20.96 -0.22 37.00
C ALA A 500 -19.72 0.39 36.35
N ARG A 501 -18.53 -0.17 36.62
CA ARG A 501 -17.26 0.21 35.96
C ARG A 501 -17.08 -0.45 34.59
N GLY A 502 -18.02 -1.28 34.15
CA GLY A 502 -17.97 -1.99 32.88
C GLY A 502 -16.97 -3.14 32.86
N TYR A 503 -16.52 -3.62 34.03
CA TYR A 503 -15.66 -4.78 34.10
C TYR A 503 -16.45 -6.04 33.78
N VAL A 504 -15.80 -7.00 33.11
CA VAL A 504 -16.41 -8.27 32.74
C VAL A 504 -15.61 -9.43 33.32
N TRP A 505 -16.29 -10.50 33.69
CA TRP A 505 -15.67 -11.67 34.33
C TRP A 505 -14.58 -12.35 33.50
N ARG A 506 -14.62 -12.20 32.17
CA ARG A 506 -13.58 -12.72 31.26
C ARG A 506 -12.21 -12.06 31.49
N ASP A 507 -12.19 -10.85 32.04
CA ASP A 507 -10.95 -10.10 32.31
C ASP A 507 -10.42 -10.36 33.74
N VAL A 508 -11.05 -11.27 34.48
CA VAL A 508 -10.62 -11.72 35.82
C VAL A 508 -9.71 -12.93 35.70
N TYR A 509 -8.44 -12.75 36.03
CA TYR A 509 -7.41 -13.76 36.00
C TYR A 509 -7.11 -14.26 37.41
N PHE A 510 -6.93 -15.57 37.53
CA PHE A 510 -6.58 -16.20 38.80
C PHE A 510 -5.06 -16.30 38.95
N VAL A 511 -4.56 -15.81 40.08
CA VAL A 511 -3.14 -15.92 40.49
C VAL A 511 -3.05 -16.54 41.88
N SER A 512 -1.85 -16.92 42.31
CA SER A 512 -1.66 -17.38 43.69
C SER A 512 -1.92 -16.22 44.66
N CYS A 513 -2.41 -16.53 45.87
CA CYS A 513 -2.64 -15.47 46.86
C CYS A 513 -1.34 -14.80 47.32
N ASP A 514 -0.21 -15.52 47.26
CA ASP A 514 1.11 -14.96 47.59
C ASP A 514 1.56 -13.95 46.53
N ASP A 515 1.39 -14.27 45.25
CA ASP A 515 1.63 -13.32 44.15
C ASP A 515 0.73 -12.09 44.33
N LEU A 516 -0.57 -12.29 44.58
CA LEU A 516 -1.51 -11.18 44.74
C LEU A 516 -1.16 -10.29 45.96
N ARG A 517 -0.71 -10.88 47.07
CA ARG A 517 -0.28 -10.12 48.26
C ARG A 517 0.98 -9.29 47.99
N SER A 518 1.91 -9.80 47.19
CA SER A 518 3.17 -9.10 46.90
C SER A 518 3.02 -7.83 46.04
N ILE A 519 1.90 -7.67 45.35
CA ILE A 519 1.60 -6.44 44.58
C ILE A 519 1.23 -5.30 45.56
N PRO A 520 1.81 -4.10 45.42
CA PRO A 520 1.46 -2.95 46.27
C PRO A 520 -0.03 -2.59 46.21
N ASP A 521 -0.61 -2.22 47.35
CA ASP A 521 -2.01 -1.78 47.41
C ASP A 521 -2.17 -0.34 46.90
N GLY A 522 -3.11 -0.14 45.97
CA GLY A 522 -3.51 1.16 45.46
C GLY A 522 -4.82 1.65 46.08
N THR A 523 -5.30 2.82 45.64
CA THR A 523 -6.59 3.35 46.12
C THR A 523 -7.75 2.42 45.73
N PRO A 524 -8.61 2.00 46.65
CA PRO A 524 -9.78 1.17 46.34
C PRO A 524 -10.75 1.80 45.33
N ILE A 525 -11.71 0.99 44.88
CA ILE A 525 -12.75 1.34 43.95
C ILE A 525 -14.10 0.96 44.59
N PRO A 526 -14.92 1.94 44.99
CA PRO A 526 -14.67 3.38 45.02
C PRO A 526 -13.64 3.79 46.10
N ALA A 527 -13.12 5.03 46.03
CA ALA A 527 -12.00 5.46 46.87
C ALA A 527 -12.31 5.52 48.38
N ASP A 528 -13.59 5.55 48.74
CA ASP A 528 -14.14 5.58 50.09
C ASP A 528 -14.52 4.19 50.62
N ALA A 529 -14.22 3.11 49.91
CA ALA A 529 -14.55 1.74 50.30
C ALA A 529 -13.87 1.24 51.60
N GLY A 530 -12.93 2.00 52.17
CA GLY A 530 -12.13 1.60 53.33
C GLY A 530 -10.83 0.89 52.96
N PRO A 531 -10.08 0.32 53.91
CA PRO A 531 -8.81 -0.33 53.62
C PRO A 531 -9.01 -1.58 52.76
N PRO A 532 -8.15 -1.82 51.74
CA PRO A 532 -8.26 -3.01 50.90
C PRO A 532 -8.07 -4.28 51.77
N PRO A 533 -8.94 -5.29 51.63
CA PRO A 533 -8.76 -6.57 52.30
C PRO A 533 -7.49 -7.27 51.80
N GLN A 534 -6.92 -8.14 52.61
CA GLN A 534 -5.77 -8.94 52.20
C GLN A 534 -6.26 -10.26 51.56
N PRO A 535 -5.73 -10.63 50.37
CA PRO A 535 -6.16 -11.82 49.63
C PRO A 535 -5.65 -13.16 50.17
#